data_AF-A0A9P8IXK8-F1
#
_entry.id   AF-A0A9P8IXK8-F1
#
_cell.length_a   1.000
_cell.length_b   1.000
_cell.length_c   1.000
_cell.angle_alpha   90.00
_cell.angle_beta   90.00
_cell.angle_gamma   90.00
#
_symmetry.space_group_name_H-M   'P 1'
#
loop_
_entity.id
_entity.type
_entity.pdbx_description
1 polymer ?
#
loop_
_entity_poly.entity_id
_entity_poly.type
_entity_poly.pdbx_seq_one_letter_code
_entity_poly.pdbx_strand_id
1 'polypeptide(L)' 'MPKEVKQKSGLARGINAGHKVTPRQPAARVSRTKGHLSKRTAFVRDVVKE' A
#
# COMPACT_ATOMS: atom_id res chain seq x y z
N MET A 1 0.14 6.02 -0.49
CA MET A 1 -0.20 6.31 0.92
C MET A 1 -0.30 4.99 1.68
N PRO A 2 0.29 4.85 2.88
CA PRO A 2 0.14 3.64 3.66
C PRO A 2 -1.35 3.42 3.93
N LYS A 3 -1.89 2.25 3.56
CA LYS A 3 -3.32 1.92 3.70
C LYS A 3 -3.73 2.08 5.16
N GLU A 4 -4.65 2.99 5.46
CA GLU A 4 -5.18 3.18 6.80
C GLU A 4 -5.91 1.90 7.23
N VAL A 5 -5.45 1.32 8.34
CA VAL A 5 -6.06 0.10 8.86
C VAL A 5 -7.31 0.47 9.65
N LYS A 6 -8.49 0.15 9.09
CA LYS A 6 -9.78 0.34 9.75
C LYS A 6 -9.94 -0.62 10.93
N GLN A 7 -10.55 -0.14 12.01
CA GLN A 7 -10.84 -0.95 13.19
C GLN A 7 -11.90 -2.02 12.89
N LYS A 8 -11.73 -3.22 13.46
CA LYS A 8 -12.71 -4.31 13.34
C LYS A 8 -13.89 -4.11 14.30
N SER A 9 -15.08 -4.56 13.89
CA SER A 9 -16.36 -4.33 14.58
C SER A 9 -16.68 -5.34 15.69
N GLY A 10 -15.91 -6.42 15.83
CA GLY A 10 -16.21 -7.47 16.82
C GLY A 10 -17.31 -8.45 16.39
N LEU A 11 -17.83 -8.33 15.17
CA LEU A 11 -18.87 -9.20 14.62
C LEU A 11 -18.27 -10.49 14.05
N ALA A 12 -18.99 -11.61 14.18
CA ALA A 12 -18.58 -12.89 13.57
C ALA A 12 -18.68 -12.88 12.03
N ARG A 13 -19.65 -12.15 11.47
CA ARG A 13 -19.85 -11.98 10.01
C ARG A 13 -20.40 -10.58 9.73
N GLY A 14 -20.11 -10.01 8.55
CA GLY A 14 -20.54 -8.67 8.15
C GLY A 14 -19.37 -7.73 7.84
N ILE A 15 -19.64 -6.43 7.70
CA ILE A 15 -18.63 -5.43 7.39
C ILE A 15 -17.65 -5.25 8.57
N ASN A 16 -16.34 -5.20 8.27
CA ASN A 16 -15.25 -5.09 9.23
C ASN A 16 -15.25 -6.18 10.33
N ALA A 17 -15.78 -7.37 10.01
CA ALA A 17 -15.88 -8.49 10.94
C ALA A 17 -14.51 -8.97 11.49
N GLY A 18 -14.58 -9.67 12.61
CA GLY A 18 -13.46 -10.22 13.36
C GLY A 18 -13.24 -9.54 14.70
N HIS A 19 -12.30 -10.08 15.48
CA HIS A 19 -12.01 -9.61 16.84
C HIS A 19 -11.59 -8.13 16.85
N LYS A 20 -12.20 -7.35 17.76
CA LYS A 20 -11.95 -5.92 17.92
C LYS A 20 -10.58 -5.74 18.58
N VAL A 21 -9.60 -5.32 17.80
CA VAL A 21 -8.23 -5.01 18.23
C VAL A 21 -7.89 -3.59 17.79
N THR A 22 -6.96 -2.94 18.48
CA THR A 22 -6.33 -1.69 18.03
C THR A 22 -5.32 -1.99 16.91
N PRO A 23 -5.61 -1.64 15.65
CA PRO A 23 -4.70 -1.96 14.57
C PRO A 23 -3.46 -1.06 14.60
N ARG A 24 -2.28 -1.64 14.38
CA ARG A 24 -1.05 -0.89 14.13
C ARG A 24 -1.04 -0.41 12.68
N GLN A 25 -0.53 0.81 12.45
CA GLN A 25 -0.23 1.31 11.11
C GLN A 25 1.24 1.00 10.76
N PRO A 26 1.55 -0.10 10.03
CA PRO A 26 2.93 -0.41 9.67
C PRO A 26 3.43 0.49 8.53
N ALA A 27 4.72 0.83 8.58
CA ALA A 27 5.40 1.46 7.46
C ALA A 27 5.35 0.55 6.21
N ALA A 28 5.32 1.17 5.03
CA ALA A 28 5.34 0.43 3.78
C ALA A 28 6.70 -0.25 3.58
N ARG A 29 6.70 -1.54 3.25
CA ARG A 29 7.94 -2.27 2.90
C ARG A 29 8.47 -1.76 1.55
N VAL A 30 9.80 -1.70 1.42
CA VAL A 30 10.48 -1.32 0.17
C VAL A 30 10.07 -2.23 -1.00
N SER A 31 9.70 -3.49 -0.75
CA SER A 31 9.19 -4.37 -1.81
C SER A 31 7.93 -3.83 -2.53
N ARG A 32 7.13 -2.98 -1.87
CA ARG A 32 5.93 -2.35 -2.47
C ARG A 32 6.25 -1.18 -3.39
N THR A 33 7.48 -0.67 -3.39
CA THR A 33 7.91 0.42 -4.29
C THR A 33 8.45 -0.10 -5.63
N LYS A 34 8.58 -1.43 -5.80
CA LYS A 34 8.95 -2.05 -7.08
C LYS A 34 7.95 -1.64 -8.17
N GLY A 35 8.45 -1.32 -9.37
CA GLY A 35 7.65 -0.90 -10.51
C GLY A 35 7.27 0.59 -10.56
N HIS A 36 7.61 1.38 -9.53
CA HIS A 36 7.43 2.83 -9.60
C HIS A 36 8.38 3.43 -10.63
N LEU A 37 7.89 4.40 -11.40
CA LEU A 37 8.70 5.12 -12.36
C LEU A 37 9.67 6.04 -11.60
N SER A 38 10.97 5.83 -11.81
CA SER A 38 11.98 6.76 -11.33
C SER A 38 12.23 7.85 -12.38
N LYS A 39 12.64 9.04 -11.93
CA LYS A 39 12.98 10.17 -12.83
C LYS A 39 14.05 9.77 -13.86
N ARG A 40 15.05 9.01 -13.43
CA ARG A 40 16.11 8.48 -14.32
C ARG A 40 15.55 7.51 -15.35
N THR A 41 14.71 6.55 -14.92
CA THR A 41 14.13 5.58 -15.85
C THR A 41 13.12 6.22 -16.82
N ALA A 42 12.45 7.31 -16.43
CA ALA A 42 11.61 8.08 -17.32
C ALA A 42 12.46 8.73 -18.43
N PHE A 43 13.46 9.52 -18.04
CA PHE A 43 14.39 10.18 -18.97
C PHE A 43 15.04 9.20 -19.96
N VAL A 44 15.59 8.08 -19.47
CA VAL A 44 16.23 7.08 -20.35
C VAL A 44 15.23 6.45 -21.32
N ARG A 45 13.99 6.19 -20.89
CA ARG A 45 12.96 5.65 -21.79
C ARG A 45 12.52 6.65 -22.84
N ASP A 46 12.47 7.94 -22.50
CA ASP A 46 12.11 9.00 -23.45
C ASP A 46 13.19 9.14 -24.53
N VAL A 47 14.47 9.16 -24.16
CA VAL A 47 15.60 9.21 -25.11
C VAL A 47 15.65 8.00 -26.05
N VAL A 48 15.34 6.79 -25.56
CA VAL A 48 15.38 5.56 -26.37
C VAL A 48 14.18 5.42 -27.30
N LYS A 49 13.08 6.13 -27.01
CA LYS A 49 11.84 6.04 -27.79
C LYS A 49 11.83 6.99 -29.00
N GLU A 50 12.59 8.09 -28.92
CA GLU A 50 12.93 8.93 -30.08
C GLU A 50 13.69 8.11 -31.15
#